data_AF-A0A2C6WL53-F1
#
_entry.id   AF-A0A2C6WL53-F1
#
_cell.length_a   1.000
_cell.length_b   1.000
_cell.length_c   1.000
_cell.angle_alpha   90.00
_cell.angle_beta   90.00
_cell.angle_gamma   90.00
#
_symmetry.space_group_name_H-M   'P 1'
#
loop_
_entity.id
_entity.type
_entity.pdbx_description
1 polymer ?
#
loop_
_entity_poly.entity_id
_entity_poly.type
_entity_poly.pdbx_seq_one_letter_code
_entity_poly.pdbx_strand_id
1 'polypeptide(L)' 'MSLHFIILFWLSLIFLICGIASLIIYKLKGTEQAKESLLGVTVMLIIFGVVGTLFSLIFS' A
#
# COMPACT_ATOMS: atom_id res chain seq x y z
N MET A 1 -4.37 16.05 -17.95
CA MET A 1 -3.95 15.64 -16.60
C MET A 1 -2.44 15.82 -16.49
N SER A 2 -1.98 16.57 -15.49
CA SER A 2 -0.54 16.75 -15.27
C SER A 2 0.12 15.39 -15.09
N LEU A 3 1.26 15.17 -15.75
CA LEU A 3 2.07 13.95 -15.69
C LEU A 3 2.37 13.54 -14.23
N HIS A 4 2.39 14.52 -13.34
CA HIS A 4 2.53 14.34 -11.89
C HIS A 4 1.39 13.51 -11.26
N PHE A 5 0.13 13.73 -11.65
CA PHE A 5 -1.01 12.99 -11.07
C PHE A 5 -1.10 11.56 -11.59
N ILE A 6 -0.67 11.31 -12.83
CA ILE A 6 -0.64 9.95 -13.39
C ILE A 6 0.41 9.09 -12.68
N ILE A 7 1.54 9.69 -12.30
CA ILE A 7 2.61 9.04 -11.54
C ILE A 7 2.17 8.74 -10.10
N LEU A 8 1.51 9.67 -9.43
CA LEU A 8 0.98 9.44 -8.07
C LEU A 8 -0.06 8.33 -8.05
N PHE A 9 -0.94 8.29 -9.05
CA PHE A 9 -1.93 7.22 -9.19
C PHE A 9 -1.26 5.85 -9.38
N TRP A 10 -0.25 5.77 -10.26
CA TRP A 10 0.50 4.53 -10.50
C TRP A 10 1.28 4.07 -9.26
N LEU A 11 1.90 5.02 -8.55
CA LEU A 11 2.66 4.75 -7.33
C LEU A 11 1.74 4.22 -6.21
N SER A 12 0.56 4.81 -6.06
CA SER A 12 -0.47 4.35 -5.14
C SER A 12 -0.92 2.92 -5.44
N LEU A 13 -1.13 2.60 -6.73
CA LEU A 13 -1.54 1.28 -7.19
C LEU A 13 -0.48 0.21 -6.86
N ILE A 14 0.81 0.54 -7.02
CA ILE A 14 1.93 -0.33 -6.60
C ILE A 14 1.92 -0.55 -5.08
N PHE A 15 1.70 0.50 -4.29
CA PHE A 15 1.63 0.41 -2.82
C PHE A 15 0.48 -0.50 -2.37
N LEU A 16 -0.67 -0.42 -3.04
CA LEU A 16 -1.83 -1.27 -2.76
C LEU A 16 -1.52 -2.75 -3.06
N ILE A 17 -0.92 -3.05 -4.21
CA ILE A 17 -0.51 -4.40 -4.59
C ILE A 17 0.52 -4.96 -3.59
N CYS A 18 1.48 -4.14 -3.17
CA CYS A 18 2.49 -4.52 -2.20
C CYS A 18 1.87 -4.81 -0.82
N GLY A 19 0.86 -4.02 -0.41
CA GLY A 19 0.08 -4.27 0.81
C GLY A 19 -0.65 -5.62 0.76
N ILE A 20 -1.32 -5.94 -0.36
CA ILE A 20 -2.01 -7.23 -0.55
C ILE A 20 -1.00 -8.39 -0.55
N ALA A 21 0.12 -8.26 -1.24
CA ALA A 21 1.17 -9.28 -1.26
C ALA A 21 1.74 -9.54 0.14
N SER A 22 1.99 -8.48 0.91
CA SER A 22 2.41 -8.56 2.30
C SER A 22 1.39 -9.29 3.18
N LEU A 23 0.09 -9.06 2.96
CA LEU A 23 -1.01 -9.74 3.66
C LEU A 23 -1.10 -11.23 3.29
N ILE A 24 -0.84 -11.59 2.04
CA ILE A 24 -0.78 -13.00 1.59
C ILE A 24 0.40 -13.71 2.26
N ILE A 25 1.57 -13.06 2.28
CA ILE A 25 2.78 -13.59 2.95
C ILE A 25 2.53 -13.75 4.46
N TYR A 26 1.84 -12.78 5.08
CA TYR A 26 1.42 -12.85 6.48
C TYR A 26 0.55 -14.07 6.77
N LYS A 27 -0.42 -14.36 5.89
CA LYS A 27 -1.30 -15.52 6.03
C LYS A 27 -0.54 -16.84 5.86
N LEU A 28 0.51 -16.84 5.03
CA LEU A 28 1.34 -18.01 4.76
C LEU A 28 2.38 -18.29 5.86
N LYS A 29 2.88 -17.25 6.54
CA LYS A 29 3.99 -17.36 7.51
C LYS A 29 3.44 -17.51 8.93
N GLY A 30 3.57 -18.72 9.49
CA GLY A 30 3.07 -19.06 10.84
C GLY A 30 3.87 -18.49 12.02
N THR A 31 4.92 -17.71 11.79
CA THR A 31 5.83 -17.24 12.85
C THR A 31 5.33 -15.95 13.50
N GLU A 32 4.96 -16.01 14.77
CA GLU A 32 4.28 -14.94 15.53
C GLU A 32 5.08 -13.63 15.61
N GLN A 33 6.42 -13.68 15.67
CA GLN A 33 7.25 -12.47 15.66
C GLN A 33 7.27 -11.73 14.32
N ALA A 34 7.21 -12.45 13.20
CA ALA A 34 7.14 -11.83 11.88
C ALA A 34 5.76 -11.25 11.62
N LYS A 35 4.72 -11.77 12.28
CA LYS A 35 3.35 -11.29 12.14
C LYS A 35 3.20 -9.86 12.64
N GLU A 36 3.65 -9.54 13.85
CA GLU A 36 3.44 -8.19 14.41
C GLU A 36 4.15 -7.10 13.60
N SER A 37 5.38 -7.35 13.15
CA SER A 37 6.14 -6.43 12.30
C SER A 37 5.54 -6.29 10.90
N LEU A 38 5.12 -7.41 10.29
CA LEU A 38 4.56 -7.41 8.93
C LEU A 38 3.14 -6.82 8.89
N LEU A 39 2.38 -6.93 9.99
CA LEU A 39 1.09 -6.25 10.14
C LEU A 39 1.28 -4.73 10.14
N GLY A 40 2.28 -4.21 10.88
CA GLY A 40 2.64 -2.80 10.87
C GLY A 40 3.02 -2.28 9.47
N VAL A 41 3.83 -3.05 8.74
CA VAL A 41 4.20 -2.73 7.34
C VAL A 41 2.97 -2.74 6.42
N THR A 42 2.08 -3.72 6.58
CA THR A 42 0.85 -3.83 5.78
C THR A 42 -0.07 -2.64 6.04
N VAL A 43 -0.24 -2.22 7.30
CA VAL A 43 -1.02 -1.04 7.66
C VAL A 43 -0.40 0.23 7.08
N MET A 44 0.92 0.41 7.18
CA MET A 44 1.62 1.55 6.57
C MET A 44 1.45 1.58 5.05
N LEU A 45 1.59 0.45 4.36
CA LEU A 45 1.40 0.33 2.91
C LEU A 45 -0.02 0.71 2.49
N ILE A 46 -1.03 0.24 3.23
CA ILE A 46 -2.44 0.58 2.97
C ILE A 46 -2.70 2.06 3.20
N ILE A 47 -2.19 2.65 4.29
CA ILE A 47 -2.35 4.10 4.55
C ILE A 47 -1.70 4.91 3.43
N PHE A 48 -0.50 4.55 2.99
CA PHE A 48 0.18 5.23 1.89
C PHE A 48 -0.59 5.12 0.57
N GLY A 49 -1.14 3.95 0.24
CA GLY A 49 -1.99 3.75 -0.94
C GLY A 49 -3.32 4.52 -0.85
N VAL A 50 -3.98 4.55 0.30
CA VAL A 50 -5.23 5.31 0.46
C VAL A 50 -4.98 6.82 0.37
N VAL A 51 -3.95 7.32 1.04
CA VAL A 51 -3.56 8.74 0.97
C VAL A 51 -3.14 9.12 -0.45
N GLY A 52 -2.33 8.31 -1.12
CA GLY A 52 -1.92 8.55 -2.51
C GLY A 52 -3.10 8.57 -3.48
N THR A 53 -4.05 7.65 -3.30
CA THR A 53 -5.29 7.62 -4.12
C THR A 53 -6.17 8.84 -3.86
N LEU A 54 -6.41 9.20 -2.59
CA LEU A 54 -7.17 10.39 -2.22
C LEU A 54 -6.53 11.67 -2.74
N PHE A 55 -5.20 11.79 -2.64
CA PHE A 55 -4.46 12.94 -3.13
C PHE A 55 -4.56 13.04 -4.66
N SER A 56 -4.41 11.91 -5.36
CA SER A 56 -4.66 11.86 -6.80
C SER A 56 -6.09 12.24 -7.15
N LEU A 57 -7.10 11.81 -6.37
CA LEU A 57 -8.51 12.04 -6.70
C LEU A 57 -8.98 13.47 -6.38
N ILE A 58 -8.41 14.11 -5.35
CA ILE A 58 -8.70 15.51 -4.97
C ILE A 58 -8.01 16.50 -5.91
N PHE A 59 -6.80 16.19 -6.37
CA PHE A 59 -5.99 17.08 -7.21
C PHE A 59 -5.95 16.69 -8.70
N SER A 60 -6.63 15.62 -9.11
CA SER A 60 -6.84 15.25 -10.53
C SER A 60 -7.87 16.16 -11.19
#